data_AF-E9T089-F1
#
_entry.id   AF-E9T089-F1
#
_cell.length_a   1.000
_cell.length_b   1.000
_cell.length_c   1.000
_cell.angle_alpha   90.00
_cell.angle_beta   90.00
_cell.angle_gamma   90.00
#
_symmetry.space_group_name_H-M   'P 1'
#
loop_
_entity.id
_entity.type
_entity.pdbx_description
1 polymer ?
#
loop_
_entity_poly.entity_id
_entity_poly.type
_entity_poly.pdbx_seq_one_letter_code
_entity_poly.pdbx_strand_id
1 'polypeptide(L)'
;MADQHNLNRSEISLLVDRLDLIVEWVAAELENAITCQTAFTNKTIARVGKDEEVPLAFDEKASRCAYDLLGTLRSWTNYVATEHGLPWPGDGRSPHFARWLSRHAFHLARTDDAARAYRQIIDAYNAAVSVVDRPAEKPPRQIDESKWAEARRLNLNARACVQMAHTMGAEYADLTQRRVKYLADEQVITPVWIAKAGKRSERVFILGDVLDAHLKHPKNA
;
A
#
# COMPACT_ATOMS: atom_id res chain seq x y z
N MET A 1 17.74 -38.30 8.05
CA MET A 1 16.29 -38.32 8.36
C MET A 1 15.69 -37.14 7.61
N ALA A 2 14.72 -37.36 6.72
CA ALA A 2 14.15 -36.30 5.91
C ALA A 2 13.38 -35.32 6.80
N ASP A 3 13.67 -34.02 6.66
CA ASP A 3 12.96 -32.93 7.34
C ASP A 3 11.51 -32.87 6.86
N GLN A 4 10.63 -33.64 7.51
CA GLN A 4 9.21 -33.64 7.23
C GLN A 4 8.58 -32.39 7.85
N HIS A 5 8.26 -31.42 7.01
CA HIS A 5 7.49 -30.24 7.37
C HIS A 5 6.00 -30.55 7.13
N ASN A 6 5.14 -30.15 8.07
CA ASN A 6 3.68 -30.27 7.96
C ASN A 6 3.06 -29.18 7.08
N LEU A 7 3.86 -28.15 6.71
CA LEU A 7 3.53 -27.17 5.68
C LEU A 7 4.44 -27.32 4.47
N ASN A 8 3.90 -27.03 3.28
CA ASN A 8 4.67 -26.99 2.04
C ASN A 8 5.47 -25.67 1.93
N ARG A 9 6.48 -25.64 1.04
CA ARG A 9 7.36 -24.46 0.88
C ARG A 9 6.60 -23.19 0.46
N SER A 10 5.54 -23.34 -0.35
CA SER A 10 4.70 -22.21 -0.77
C SER A 10 3.90 -21.62 0.40
N GLU A 11 3.37 -22.46 1.29
CA GLU A 11 2.66 -22.04 2.50
C GLU A 11 3.60 -21.32 3.47
N ILE A 12 4.81 -21.85 3.66
CA ILE A 12 5.84 -21.19 4.48
C ILE A 12 6.20 -19.83 3.89
N SER A 13 6.43 -19.75 2.57
CA SER A 13 6.76 -18.49 1.89
C SER A 13 5.63 -17.46 2.03
N LEU A 14 4.37 -17.90 1.87
CA LEU A 14 3.22 -17.02 2.01
C LEU A 14 3.03 -16.58 3.47
N LEU A 15 3.22 -17.49 4.42
CA LEU A 15 3.14 -17.17 5.85
C LEU A 15 4.16 -16.10 6.23
N VAL A 16 5.43 -16.26 5.81
CA VAL A 16 6.49 -15.27 6.03
C VAL A 16 6.12 -13.93 5.40
N ASP A 17 5.68 -13.92 4.14
CA ASP A 17 5.22 -12.69 3.47
C ASP A 17 4.10 -11.98 4.25
N ARG A 18 3.11 -12.72 4.77
CA ARG A 18 2.02 -12.12 5.57
C ARG A 18 2.50 -11.59 6.92
N LEU A 19 3.39 -12.32 7.60
CA LEU A 19 3.97 -11.88 8.87
C LEU A 19 4.82 -10.62 8.68
N ASP A 20 5.59 -10.54 7.58
CA ASP A 20 6.40 -9.38 7.27
C ASP A 20 5.53 -8.15 6.93
N LEU A 21 4.44 -8.32 6.18
CA LEU A 21 3.48 -7.24 5.93
C LEU A 21 2.79 -6.74 7.21
N ILE A 22 2.56 -7.63 8.20
CA ILE A 22 2.07 -7.23 9.53
C ILE A 22 3.06 -6.29 10.22
N VAL A 23 4.34 -6.61 10.13
CA VAL A 23 5.42 -5.79 10.70
C VAL A 23 5.59 -4.48 9.94
N GLU A 24 5.51 -4.53 8.61
CA GLU A 24 5.81 -3.39 7.74
C GLU A 24 4.75 -2.30 7.81
N TRP A 25 3.47 -2.65 7.71
CA TRP A 25 2.43 -1.62 7.57
C TRP A 25 1.08 -1.99 8.18
N VAL A 26 0.64 -3.26 8.17
CA VAL A 26 -0.74 -3.58 8.58
C VAL A 26 -1.01 -3.19 10.02
N ALA A 27 -0.08 -3.45 10.94
CA ALA A 27 -0.29 -3.09 12.34
C ALA A 27 -0.42 -1.57 12.56
N ALA A 28 0.39 -0.78 11.85
CA ALA A 28 0.35 0.68 11.94
C ALA A 28 -0.97 1.23 11.35
N GLU A 29 -1.39 0.74 10.18
CA GLU A 29 -2.67 1.15 9.60
C GLU A 29 -3.87 0.70 10.42
N LEU A 30 -3.77 -0.42 11.13
CA LEU A 30 -4.82 -0.88 12.02
C LEU A 30 -4.96 0.02 13.24
N GLU A 31 -3.85 0.55 13.77
CA GLU A 31 -3.87 1.60 14.81
C GLU A 31 -4.45 2.93 14.29
N ASN A 32 -4.14 3.31 13.05
CA ASN A 32 -4.74 4.48 12.39
C ASN A 32 -6.26 4.31 12.22
N ALA A 33 -6.70 3.11 11.84
CA ALA A 33 -8.11 2.79 11.69
C ALA A 33 -8.85 2.83 13.03
N ILE A 34 -8.27 2.26 14.10
CA ILE A 34 -8.84 2.32 15.46
C ILE A 34 -9.08 3.77 15.90
N THR A 35 -8.13 4.65 15.61
CA THR A 35 -8.18 6.07 15.99
C THR A 35 -8.87 6.96 14.94
N CYS A 36 -9.45 6.35 13.90
CA CYS A 36 -10.08 7.00 12.75
C CYS A 36 -9.22 8.07 12.06
N GLN A 37 -7.90 8.07 12.22
CA GLN A 37 -7.01 9.15 11.77
C GLN A 37 -7.05 9.39 10.25
N THR A 38 -7.39 8.36 9.47
CA THR A 38 -7.57 8.43 8.00
C THR A 38 -8.79 9.27 7.59
N ALA A 39 -9.85 9.30 8.41
CA ALA A 39 -11.03 10.14 8.19
C ALA A 39 -10.76 11.63 8.48
N PHE A 40 -9.84 11.92 9.42
CA PHE A 40 -9.53 13.29 9.85
C PHE A 40 -8.49 14.00 8.97
N THR A 41 -7.72 13.27 8.17
CA THR A 41 -6.62 13.84 7.36
C THR A 41 -7.08 14.43 6.02
N ASN A 42 -8.31 14.13 5.58
CA ASN A 42 -8.88 14.70 4.37
C ASN A 42 -9.59 16.04 4.70
N LYS A 43 -8.89 17.15 4.50
CA LYS A 43 -9.17 18.60 4.73
C LYS A 43 -10.63 19.15 4.62
N THR A 44 -11.62 18.48 5.22
CA THR A 44 -13.03 18.86 5.08
C THR A 44 -13.86 18.64 6.34
N ILE A 45 -13.24 18.43 7.51
CA ILE A 45 -13.98 18.56 8.76
C ILE A 45 -14.04 20.06 9.11
N ALA A 46 -15.13 20.63 8.62
CA ALA A 46 -15.60 21.96 8.92
C ALA A 46 -15.53 22.25 10.43
N ARG A 47 -15.07 23.46 10.75
CA ARG A 47 -15.32 24.25 11.96
C ARG A 47 -16.20 23.54 13.02
N VAL A 48 -15.57 22.94 14.02
CA VAL A 48 -16.26 22.53 15.24
C VAL A 48 -16.36 23.75 16.17
N GLY A 49 -17.59 24.08 16.56
CA GLY A 49 -17.91 25.16 17.50
C GLY A 49 -17.44 24.84 18.91
N LYS A 50 -17.17 25.89 19.70
CA LYS A 50 -16.28 25.88 20.87
C LYS A 50 -16.81 25.18 22.14
N ASP A 51 -17.94 24.46 22.14
CA ASP A 51 -18.64 24.18 23.40
C ASP A 51 -19.33 22.80 23.57
N GLU A 52 -18.98 21.75 22.82
CA GLU A 52 -19.50 20.40 23.06
C GLU A 52 -18.39 19.36 23.20
N GLU A 53 -18.52 18.44 24.16
CA GLU A 53 -17.69 17.24 24.28
C GLU A 53 -17.83 16.43 22.98
N VAL A 54 -16.78 16.44 22.16
CA VAL A 54 -16.73 15.65 20.93
C VAL A 54 -16.36 14.21 21.30
N PRO A 55 -17.21 13.21 21.02
CA PRO A 55 -16.85 11.81 21.21
C PRO A 55 -15.57 11.51 20.43
N LEU A 56 -14.58 10.91 21.11
CA LEU A 56 -13.38 10.42 20.43
C LEU A 56 -13.81 9.41 19.36
N ALA A 57 -13.39 9.65 18.12
CA ALA A 57 -13.65 8.72 17.03
C ALA A 57 -12.91 7.41 17.30
N PHE A 58 -13.67 6.32 17.41
CA PHE A 58 -13.19 4.99 17.71
C PHE A 58 -13.87 3.99 16.78
N ASP A 59 -13.08 3.20 16.07
CA ASP A 59 -13.59 2.08 15.27
C ASP A 59 -13.51 0.78 16.08
N GLU A 60 -14.67 0.34 16.57
CA GLU A 60 -14.79 -0.91 17.34
C GLU A 60 -14.40 -2.15 16.52
N LYS A 61 -14.67 -2.14 15.21
CA LYS A 61 -14.33 -3.25 14.31
C LYS A 61 -12.82 -3.34 14.14
N ALA A 62 -12.14 -2.22 13.92
CA ALA A 62 -10.68 -2.16 13.84
C ALA A 62 -10.03 -2.59 15.15
N SER A 63 -10.57 -2.15 16.28
CA SER A 63 -10.08 -2.52 17.61
C SER A 63 -10.21 -4.02 17.86
N ARG A 64 -11.36 -4.61 17.51
CA ARG A 64 -11.57 -6.05 17.63
C ARG A 64 -10.61 -6.84 16.73
N CYS A 65 -10.43 -6.43 15.48
CA CYS A 65 -9.47 -7.08 14.58
C CYS A 65 -8.03 -6.99 15.10
N ALA A 66 -7.63 -5.88 15.71
CA ALA A 66 -6.31 -5.75 16.32
C ALA A 66 -6.12 -6.68 17.52
N TYR A 67 -7.16 -6.81 18.35
CA TYR A 67 -7.16 -7.74 19.47
C TYR A 67 -7.04 -9.20 19.00
N ASP A 68 -7.85 -9.60 18.02
CA ASP A 68 -7.86 -10.96 17.48
C ASP A 68 -6.53 -11.31 16.80
N LEU A 69 -5.94 -10.36 16.05
CA LEU A 69 -4.62 -10.51 15.43
C LEU A 69 -3.53 -10.71 16.49
N LEU A 70 -3.49 -9.84 17.51
CA LEU A 70 -2.53 -9.95 18.61
C LEU A 70 -2.67 -11.28 19.35
N GLY A 71 -3.90 -11.65 19.71
CA GLY A 71 -4.20 -12.89 20.42
C GLY A 71 -3.76 -14.12 19.63
N THR A 72 -4.01 -14.14 18.32
CA THR A 72 -3.58 -15.22 17.42
C THR A 72 -2.06 -15.33 17.36
N LEU A 73 -1.36 -14.23 17.09
CA LEU A 73 0.11 -14.22 16.99
C LEU A 73 0.78 -14.60 18.30
N ARG A 74 0.29 -14.08 19.43
CA ARG A 74 0.82 -14.40 20.77
C ARG A 74 0.62 -15.87 21.11
N SER A 75 -0.56 -16.42 20.83
CA SER A 75 -0.87 -17.83 21.11
C SER A 75 0.03 -18.78 20.33
N TRP A 76 0.22 -18.52 19.03
CA TRP A 76 1.12 -19.34 18.20
C TRP A 76 2.59 -19.15 18.53
N THR A 77 3.02 -17.93 18.89
CA THR A 77 4.37 -17.70 19.43
C THR A 77 4.60 -18.55 20.68
N ASN A 78 3.64 -18.56 21.61
CA ASN A 78 3.75 -19.30 22.86
C ASN A 78 3.81 -20.81 22.62
N TYR A 79 2.96 -21.30 21.73
CA TYR A 79 2.95 -22.71 21.32
C TYR A 79 4.30 -23.12 20.71
N VAL A 80 4.79 -22.41 19.70
CA VAL A 80 6.07 -22.72 19.04
C VAL A 80 7.25 -22.60 20.00
N ALA A 81 7.25 -21.59 20.88
CA ALA A 81 8.29 -21.43 21.90
C ALA A 81 8.32 -22.60 22.88
N THR A 82 7.15 -23.07 23.31
CA THR A 82 7.02 -24.20 24.23
C THR A 82 7.42 -25.52 23.55
N GLU A 83 6.88 -25.79 22.36
CA GLU A 83 7.08 -27.04 21.61
C GLU A 83 8.56 -27.26 21.25
N HIS A 84 9.26 -26.20 20.87
CA HIS A 84 10.66 -26.28 20.44
C HIS A 84 11.68 -25.83 21.50
N GLY A 85 11.23 -25.52 22.73
CA GLY A 85 12.10 -25.03 23.80
C GLY A 85 12.83 -23.72 23.47
N LEU A 86 12.20 -22.85 22.67
CA LEU A 86 12.76 -21.55 22.28
C LEU A 86 12.47 -20.50 23.36
N PRO A 87 13.36 -19.52 23.56
CA PRO A 87 13.11 -18.44 24.51
C PRO A 87 11.91 -17.60 24.08
N TRP A 88 11.00 -17.34 25.02
CA TRP A 88 9.88 -16.41 24.82
C TRP A 88 10.43 -15.02 24.46
N PRO A 89 9.94 -14.36 23.39
CA PRO A 89 10.45 -13.06 22.95
C PRO A 89 10.10 -11.87 23.87
N GLY A 90 9.41 -12.11 24.99
CA GLY A 90 8.86 -11.05 25.84
C GLY A 90 7.51 -10.54 25.33
N ASP A 91 6.87 -9.68 26.13
CA ASP A 91 5.59 -9.07 25.77
C ASP A 91 5.78 -7.93 24.75
N GLY A 92 4.80 -7.77 23.86
CA GLY A 92 4.82 -6.75 22.83
C GLY A 92 3.48 -6.63 22.10
N ARG A 93 3.43 -5.78 21.07
CA ARG A 93 2.28 -5.62 20.17
C ARG A 93 2.39 -6.57 18.96
N SER A 94 1.39 -6.60 18.09
CA SER A 94 1.32 -7.54 16.95
C SER A 94 2.60 -7.62 16.10
N PRO A 95 3.30 -6.51 15.74
CA PRO A 95 4.56 -6.57 15.00
C PRO A 95 5.67 -7.36 15.69
N HIS A 96 5.72 -7.30 17.03
CA HIS A 96 6.73 -8.00 17.82
C HIS A 96 6.63 -9.51 17.66
N PHE A 97 5.42 -10.06 17.85
CA PHE A 97 5.14 -11.48 17.69
C PHE A 97 5.20 -11.92 16.22
N ALA A 98 4.72 -11.10 15.29
CA ALA A 98 4.81 -11.39 13.86
C ALA A 98 6.27 -11.52 13.40
N ARG A 99 7.15 -10.60 13.82
CA ARG A 99 8.59 -10.65 13.52
C ARG A 99 9.25 -11.89 14.09
N TRP A 100 8.89 -12.29 15.32
CA TRP A 100 9.43 -13.49 15.93
C TRP A 100 8.98 -14.75 15.17
N LEU A 101 7.70 -14.85 14.83
CA LEU A 101 7.16 -15.97 14.07
C LEU A 101 7.74 -16.03 12.65
N SER A 102 7.97 -14.90 11.98
CA SER A 102 8.61 -14.85 10.65
C SER A 102 9.99 -15.51 10.69
N ARG A 103 10.80 -15.18 11.71
CA ARG A 103 12.14 -15.78 11.92
C ARG A 103 12.09 -17.27 12.28
N HIS A 104 11.00 -17.73 12.89
CA HIS A 104 10.82 -19.11 13.34
C HIS A 104 9.74 -19.86 12.53
N ALA A 105 9.45 -19.41 11.30
CA ALA A 105 8.39 -20.00 10.48
C ALA A 105 8.63 -21.48 10.18
N PHE A 106 9.90 -21.89 10.07
CA PHE A 106 10.27 -23.30 9.92
C PHE A 106 9.99 -24.14 11.16
N HIS A 107 10.12 -23.57 12.37
CA HIS A 107 9.72 -24.26 13.60
C HIS A 107 8.20 -24.46 13.62
N LEU A 108 7.44 -23.40 13.35
CA LEU A 108 5.97 -23.49 13.24
C LEU A 108 5.54 -24.53 12.21
N ALA A 109 6.19 -24.59 11.06
CA ALA A 109 5.92 -25.56 10.00
C ALA A 109 6.21 -27.03 10.38
N ARG A 110 6.97 -27.28 11.44
CA ARG A 110 7.31 -28.63 11.94
C ARG A 110 6.39 -29.08 13.07
N THR A 111 5.55 -28.20 13.60
CA THR A 111 4.57 -28.55 14.64
C THR A 111 3.43 -29.38 14.07
N ASP A 112 2.83 -30.24 14.88
CA ASP A 112 1.68 -31.07 14.46
C ASP A 112 0.47 -30.21 14.05
N ASP A 113 0.31 -29.05 14.71
CA ASP A 113 -0.77 -28.10 14.45
C ASP A 113 -0.45 -27.07 13.34
N ALA A 114 0.62 -27.26 12.56
CA ALA A 114 1.09 -26.26 11.60
C ALA A 114 0.03 -25.83 10.58
N ALA A 115 -0.80 -26.76 10.08
CA ALA A 115 -1.88 -26.45 9.14
C ALA A 115 -2.97 -25.55 9.74
N ARG A 116 -3.26 -25.73 11.04
CA ARG A 116 -4.20 -24.90 11.79
C ARG A 116 -3.59 -23.52 12.05
N ALA A 117 -2.32 -23.48 12.46
CA ALA A 117 -1.58 -22.26 12.71
C ALA A 117 -1.53 -21.37 11.47
N TYR A 118 -1.15 -21.97 10.33
CA TYR A 118 -1.16 -21.31 9.03
C TYR A 118 -2.52 -20.67 8.73
N ARG A 119 -3.60 -21.46 8.80
CA ARG A 119 -4.95 -20.96 8.50
C ARG A 119 -5.35 -19.80 9.39
N GLN A 120 -5.18 -19.95 10.70
CA GLN A 120 -5.56 -18.90 11.66
C GLN A 120 -4.77 -17.61 11.48
N ILE A 121 -3.46 -17.70 11.21
CA ILE A 121 -2.62 -16.52 10.98
C ILE A 121 -3.02 -15.82 9.66
N ILE A 122 -3.27 -16.58 8.59
CA ILE A 122 -3.72 -16.04 7.31
C ILE A 122 -5.11 -15.40 7.44
N ASP A 123 -6.05 -16.04 8.14
CA ASP A 123 -7.38 -15.51 8.36
C ASP A 123 -7.34 -14.21 9.19
N ALA A 124 -6.54 -14.18 10.26
CA ALA A 124 -6.34 -12.98 11.08
C ALA A 124 -5.69 -11.84 10.27
N TYR A 125 -4.71 -12.15 9.43
CA TYR A 125 -4.12 -11.18 8.49
C TYR A 125 -5.17 -10.63 7.52
N ASN A 126 -5.94 -11.49 6.87
CA ASN A 126 -6.95 -11.07 5.89
C ASN A 126 -8.05 -10.22 6.55
N ALA A 127 -8.46 -10.58 7.77
CA ALA A 127 -9.41 -9.81 8.56
C ALA A 127 -8.85 -8.40 8.86
N ALA A 128 -7.60 -8.31 9.33
CA ALA A 128 -6.95 -7.02 9.58
C ALA A 128 -6.86 -6.16 8.31
N VAL A 129 -6.42 -6.74 7.19
CA VAL A 129 -6.34 -6.05 5.89
C VAL A 129 -7.71 -5.61 5.37
N SER A 130 -8.78 -6.34 5.67
CA SER A 130 -10.14 -5.97 5.26
C SER A 130 -10.72 -4.76 6.00
N VAL A 131 -10.13 -4.40 7.14
CA VAL A 131 -10.58 -3.29 7.98
C VAL A 131 -9.76 -2.03 7.76
N VAL A 132 -8.49 -2.16 7.41
CA VAL A 132 -7.65 -1.03 7.04
C VAL A 132 -7.89 -0.65 5.58
N ASP A 133 -7.98 0.65 5.31
CA ASP A 133 -7.82 1.12 3.94
C ASP A 133 -6.40 0.78 3.47
N ARG A 134 -6.24 0.39 2.19
CA ARG A 134 -4.91 0.16 1.60
C ARG A 134 -4.03 1.39 1.88
N PRO A 135 -2.73 1.21 2.17
CA PRO A 135 -1.87 2.28 2.64
C PRO A 135 -1.98 3.53 1.75
N ALA A 136 -2.07 4.70 2.39
CA ALA A 136 -1.94 5.98 1.71
C ALA A 136 -0.68 5.94 0.85
N GLU A 137 -0.86 6.25 -0.45
CA GLU A 137 0.11 6.24 -1.55
C GLU A 137 1.53 5.74 -1.19
N LYS A 138 1.90 4.59 -1.77
CA LYS A 138 3.30 4.17 -1.88
C LYS A 138 4.16 5.38 -2.27
N PRO A 139 5.34 5.61 -1.68
CA PRO A 139 6.29 6.55 -2.26
C PRO A 139 6.43 6.19 -3.74
N PRO A 140 6.38 7.16 -4.66
CA PRO A 140 6.44 6.87 -6.09
C PRO A 140 7.64 5.96 -6.29
N ARG A 141 7.38 4.74 -6.78
CA ARG A 141 8.45 3.82 -7.15
C ARG A 141 9.38 4.63 -8.02
N GLN A 142 10.62 4.87 -7.59
CA GLN A 142 11.64 5.43 -8.46
C GLN A 142 11.68 4.50 -9.68
N ILE A 143 11.15 5.01 -10.78
CA ILE A 143 11.16 4.30 -12.04
C ILE A 143 12.64 4.18 -12.40
N ASP A 144 13.11 2.97 -12.69
CA ASP A 144 14.48 2.70 -13.09
C ASP A 144 14.74 3.38 -14.45
N GLU A 145 15.88 4.04 -14.69
CA GLU A 145 16.16 4.88 -15.89
C GLU A 145 15.79 4.19 -17.21
N SER A 146 15.96 2.86 -17.28
CA SER A 146 15.54 2.03 -18.41
C SER A 146 14.02 2.09 -18.71
N LYS A 147 13.20 2.10 -17.66
CA LYS A 147 11.74 2.22 -17.75
C LYS A 147 11.28 3.64 -18.10
N TRP A 148 12.11 4.66 -17.89
CA TRP A 148 11.81 6.04 -18.30
C TRP A 148 11.78 6.18 -19.81
N ALA A 149 12.76 5.59 -20.50
CA ALA A 149 12.83 5.61 -21.95
C ALA A 149 11.62 4.94 -22.60
N GLU A 150 11.11 3.86 -21.98
CA GLU A 150 9.88 3.18 -22.41
C GLU A 150 8.63 4.01 -22.11
N ALA A 151 8.51 4.57 -20.89
CA ALA A 151 7.37 5.40 -20.50
C ALA A 151 7.19 6.62 -21.40
N ARG A 152 8.29 7.27 -21.81
CA ARG A 152 8.28 8.43 -22.72
C ARG A 152 7.68 8.13 -24.08
N ARG A 153 7.62 6.85 -24.51
CA ARG A 153 7.04 6.43 -25.80
C ARG A 153 5.55 6.11 -25.71
N LEU A 154 4.94 6.20 -24.52
CA LEU A 154 3.52 5.87 -24.34
C LEU A 154 2.61 6.91 -24.99
N ASN A 155 1.57 6.41 -25.66
CA ASN A 155 0.49 7.21 -26.21
C ASN A 155 -0.63 7.35 -25.18
N LEU A 156 -0.75 8.52 -24.57
CA LEU A 156 -1.63 8.79 -23.43
C LEU A 156 -2.54 9.99 -23.69
N ASN A 157 -3.71 10.00 -23.06
CA ASN A 157 -4.54 11.21 -23.03
C ASN A 157 -3.94 12.25 -22.06
N ALA A 158 -4.40 13.50 -22.15
CA ALA A 158 -3.86 14.59 -21.33
C ALA A 158 -3.89 14.32 -19.81
N ARG A 159 -4.90 13.60 -19.32
CA ARG A 159 -5.01 13.21 -17.89
C ARG A 159 -3.93 12.20 -17.51
N ALA A 160 -3.77 11.16 -18.30
CA ALA A 160 -2.78 10.11 -18.07
C ALA A 160 -1.35 10.65 -18.21
N CYS A 161 -1.10 11.60 -19.11
CA CYS A 161 0.21 12.27 -19.21
C CYS A 161 0.59 12.95 -17.90
N VAL A 162 -0.34 13.70 -17.28
CA VAL A 162 -0.10 14.40 -16.00
C VAL A 162 0.15 13.41 -14.87
N GLN A 163 -0.66 12.35 -14.77
CA GLN A 163 -0.48 11.32 -13.75
C GLN A 163 0.90 10.66 -13.86
N MET A 164 1.32 10.29 -15.08
CA MET A 164 2.63 9.69 -15.30
C MET A 164 3.76 10.69 -15.00
N ALA A 165 3.63 11.94 -15.43
CA ALA A 165 4.65 12.97 -15.21
C ALA A 165 4.93 13.21 -13.71
N HIS A 166 3.89 13.24 -12.86
CA HIS A 166 4.07 13.38 -11.41
C HIS A 166 4.78 12.19 -10.76
N THR A 167 4.70 10.99 -11.36
CA THR A 167 5.47 9.84 -10.89
C THR A 167 6.92 9.84 -11.37
N MET A 168 7.24 10.65 -12.38
CA MET A 168 8.57 10.71 -12.98
C MET A 168 9.48 11.64 -12.18
N GLY A 169 9.05 12.86 -11.84
CA GLY A 169 9.94 13.76 -11.12
C GLY A 169 9.31 15.05 -10.64
N ALA A 170 10.02 15.72 -9.74
CA ALA A 170 9.60 17.01 -9.17
C ALA A 170 9.56 18.12 -10.23
N GLU A 171 10.35 18.00 -11.30
CA GLU A 171 10.38 18.93 -12.43
C GLU A 171 9.07 18.98 -13.23
N TYR A 172 8.18 18.00 -13.05
CA TYR A 172 6.86 17.98 -13.67
C TYR A 172 5.72 18.19 -12.66
N ALA A 173 6.03 18.58 -11.41
CA ALA A 173 5.04 18.74 -10.35
C ALA A 173 3.95 19.78 -10.67
N ASP A 174 4.24 20.75 -11.54
CA ASP A 174 3.31 21.81 -11.95
C ASP A 174 2.62 21.53 -13.32
N LEU A 175 2.90 20.39 -13.95
CA LEU A 175 2.22 19.97 -15.17
C LEU A 175 0.74 19.69 -14.86
N THR A 176 -0.17 20.33 -15.61
CA THR A 176 -1.62 20.16 -15.43
C THR A 176 -2.29 19.79 -16.74
N GLN A 177 -3.49 19.19 -16.67
CA GLN A 177 -4.27 18.86 -17.88
C GLN A 177 -4.57 20.10 -18.72
N ARG A 178 -4.80 21.24 -18.07
CA ARG A 178 -5.01 22.53 -18.74
C ARG A 178 -3.76 22.96 -19.51
N ARG A 179 -2.57 22.75 -18.94
CA ARG A 179 -1.30 23.06 -19.61
C ARG A 179 -1.09 22.18 -20.83
N VAL A 180 -1.32 20.87 -20.73
CA VAL A 180 -1.21 19.95 -21.89
C VAL A 180 -2.17 20.36 -23.01
N LYS A 181 -3.43 20.67 -22.67
CA LYS A 181 -4.40 21.14 -23.67
C LYS A 181 -3.96 22.45 -24.32
N TYR A 182 -3.49 23.41 -23.51
CA TYR A 182 -2.97 24.68 -24.00
C TYR A 182 -1.76 24.50 -24.93
N LEU A 183 -0.79 23.65 -24.57
CA LEU A 183 0.36 23.33 -25.44
C LEU A 183 -0.09 22.74 -26.78
N ALA A 184 -1.16 21.94 -26.78
CA ALA A 184 -1.73 21.40 -28.01
C ALA A 184 -2.50 22.45 -28.83
N ASP A 185 -3.21 23.35 -28.16
CA ASP A 185 -3.96 24.43 -28.81
C ASP A 185 -3.01 25.47 -29.43
N GLU A 186 -1.88 25.76 -28.78
CA GLU A 186 -0.77 26.58 -29.30
C GLU A 186 0.15 25.83 -30.28
N GLN A 187 -0.20 24.60 -30.66
CA GLN A 187 0.56 23.76 -31.61
C GLN A 187 2.02 23.46 -31.21
N VAL A 188 2.36 23.61 -29.93
CA VAL A 188 3.68 23.22 -29.38
C VAL A 188 3.81 21.70 -29.33
N ILE A 189 2.70 20.99 -29.07
CA ILE A 189 2.61 19.54 -29.15
C ILE A 189 1.48 19.14 -30.09
N THR A 190 1.67 18.06 -30.84
CA THR A 190 0.66 17.57 -31.80
C THR A 190 0.06 16.26 -31.27
N PRO A 191 -1.27 16.13 -31.20
CA PRO A 191 -1.88 14.85 -30.87
C PRO A 191 -1.60 13.83 -31.98
N VAL A 192 -1.19 12.63 -31.60
CA VAL A 192 -0.93 11.52 -32.54
C VAL A 192 -2.23 11.07 -33.18
N TRP A 193 -3.30 10.97 -32.38
CA TRP A 193 -4.63 10.59 -32.83
C TRP A 193 -5.70 11.04 -31.84
N ILE A 194 -6.96 10.94 -32.26
CA ILE A 194 -8.12 11.28 -31.42
C ILE A 194 -8.86 9.99 -31.07
N ALA A 195 -8.88 9.64 -29.79
CA ALA A 195 -9.64 8.53 -29.24
C ALA A 195 -11.12 8.90 -29.15
N LYS A 196 -12.01 7.99 -29.56
CA LYS A 196 -13.45 8.12 -29.35
C LYS A 196 -13.89 7.16 -28.25
N ALA A 197 -14.44 7.70 -27.17
CA ALA A 197 -15.08 6.95 -26.10
C ALA A 197 -16.56 7.36 -26.03
N GLY A 198 -17.39 6.68 -26.81
CA GLY A 198 -18.81 7.03 -26.98
C GLY A 198 -18.98 8.42 -27.60
N LYS A 199 -19.67 9.32 -26.89
CA LYS A 199 -19.89 10.73 -27.33
C LYS A 199 -18.70 11.65 -27.08
N ARG A 200 -17.65 11.20 -26.38
CA ARG A 200 -16.47 12.00 -26.04
C ARG A 200 -15.32 11.70 -26.97
N SER A 201 -14.62 12.73 -27.41
CA SER A 201 -13.35 12.65 -28.13
C SER A 201 -12.22 13.14 -27.24
N GLU A 202 -11.13 12.38 -27.16
CA GLU A 202 -9.94 12.73 -26.40
C GLU A 202 -8.71 12.72 -27.31
N ARG A 203 -7.90 13.77 -27.20
CA ARG A 203 -6.62 13.85 -27.91
C ARG A 203 -5.59 12.98 -27.20
N VAL A 204 -4.88 12.15 -27.96
CA VAL A 204 -3.82 11.27 -27.47
C VAL A 204 -2.47 11.79 -27.92
N PHE A 205 -1.50 11.83 -27.01
CA PHE A 205 -0.19 12.42 -27.18
C PHE A 205 0.91 11.42 -26.84
N ILE A 206 2.11 11.61 -27.38
CA ILE A 206 3.30 10.92 -26.90
C ILE A 206 3.73 11.61 -25.61
N LEU A 207 3.96 10.83 -24.54
CA LEU A 207 4.34 11.39 -23.25
C LEU A 207 5.62 12.23 -23.32
N GLY A 208 6.65 11.75 -24.02
CA GLY A 208 7.93 12.44 -24.18
C GLY A 208 7.78 13.85 -24.73
N ASP A 209 6.97 14.03 -25.78
CA ASP A 209 6.73 15.34 -26.40
C ASP A 209 6.08 16.32 -25.42
N VAL A 210 5.16 15.83 -24.58
CA VAL A 210 4.49 16.63 -23.55
C VAL A 210 5.48 17.08 -22.47
N LEU A 211 6.32 16.16 -21.98
CA LEU A 211 7.31 16.46 -20.95
C LEU A 211 8.33 17.48 -21.46
N ASP A 212 8.84 17.29 -22.68
CA ASP A 212 9.84 18.18 -23.27
C ASP A 212 9.26 19.56 -23.55
N ALA A 213 8.01 19.64 -24.04
CA ALA A 213 7.33 20.91 -24.25
C ALA A 213 7.05 21.66 -22.94
N HIS A 214 6.73 20.94 -21.86
CA HIS A 214 6.54 21.55 -20.53
C HIS A 214 7.83 22.18 -20.02
N LEU A 215 8.95 21.47 -20.13
CA LEU A 215 10.26 21.98 -19.69
C LEU A 215 10.78 23.13 -20.56
N LYS A 216 10.52 23.10 -21.87
CA LYS A 216 10.91 24.19 -22.79
C LYS A 216 10.09 25.47 -22.62
N HIS A 217 8.86 25.35 -22.12
CA HIS A 217 7.96 26.48 -21.91
C HIS A 217 7.46 26.49 -20.46
N PRO A 218 8.31 26.83 -19.47
CA PRO A 218 7.88 26.94 -18.09
C PRO A 218 6.87 28.09 -17.93
N LYS A 219 6.00 28.01 -16.92
CA LYS A 219 4.94 29.00 -16.64
C LYS A 219 5.46 30.42 -16.31
N ASN A 220 6.77 30.58 -16.11
CA ASN A 220 7.42 31.82 -15.65
C ASN A 220 8.51 32.28 -16.63
N ALA A 221 8.12 32.65 -17.85
CA ALA A 221 8.92 33.50 -18.73
C ALA A 221 8.10 34.76 -19.06
#